data_AF-A0A534T7Z7-F1
#
_entry.id   AF-A0A534T7Z7-F1
#
_cell.length_a   1.000
_cell.length_b   1.000
_cell.length_c   1.000
_cell.angle_alpha   90.00
_cell.angle_beta   90.00
_cell.angle_gamma   90.00
#
_symmetry.space_group_name_H-M   'P 1'
#
loop_
_entity.id
_entity.type
_entity.pdbx_description
1 polymer ?
#
loop_
_entity_poly.entity_id
_entity_poly.type
_entity_poly.pdbx_seq_one_letter_code
_entity_poly.pdbx_strand_id
1 'polypeptide(L)'
;MAYYAEKNFFEDEQLIELVTSILSGNLTLEWYQAQGARVRARPADPRRGLTYEDCNLGPYGYDAIPELIRNRYSMAARGSVLVTKLPDLGYTVNRRSDVWSDNVVALYEEAKSRRWAPAVDVPWGELAAGADPVRDAARAQLCTLLEEVALVAMEMPSKWVFSINQELLELKSFLCAQMIDEARHVEACRKRALASGQGLGRASTSAEQALKELLSAETYPEASLGMNLLLGGFVLAMYRAIATLAETRADRLLGTLAMQDVARSVAYGVGHMRYHLAHQPAKVVALGEYLDRTEHVVLGIAGSPEFLEPLVLLAAGSLDRERLAVGSRFARRWFAAALEEYFERAASAGLGDRRERSRLPRLDS
;
A
#
# COMPACT_ATOMS: atom_id res chain seq x y z
N MET A 1 -19.40 5.67 22.96
CA MET A 1 -20.35 4.91 22.13
C MET A 1 -21.52 5.81 21.77
N ALA A 2 -21.55 6.29 20.53
CA ALA A 2 -22.76 6.76 19.87
C ALA A 2 -22.66 6.26 18.43
N TYR A 3 -22.96 4.98 18.23
CA TYR A 3 -22.82 4.28 16.94
C TYR A 3 -24.06 4.42 16.04
N TYR A 4 -25.09 5.17 16.47
CA TYR A 4 -26.32 5.36 15.71
C TYR A 4 -26.48 6.81 15.30
N ALA A 5 -26.97 7.04 14.08
CA ALA A 5 -27.52 8.34 13.71
C ALA A 5 -28.62 8.69 14.73
N GLU A 6 -28.58 9.91 15.29
CA GLU A 6 -29.47 10.35 16.38
C GLU A 6 -30.96 10.36 16.01
N LYS A 7 -31.28 10.18 14.72
CA LYS A 7 -32.61 10.36 14.16
C LYS A 7 -33.28 9.03 13.85
N ASN A 8 -34.42 8.77 14.48
CA ASN A 8 -35.32 7.69 14.08
C ASN A 8 -36.19 8.17 12.91
N PHE A 9 -35.88 7.71 11.69
CA PHE A 9 -36.61 8.13 10.50
C PHE A 9 -38.06 7.62 10.43
N PHE A 10 -38.43 6.61 11.23
CA PHE A 10 -39.83 6.16 11.32
C PHE A 10 -40.72 7.10 12.14
N GLU A 11 -40.12 7.95 12.98
CA GLU A 11 -40.81 8.91 13.85
C GLU A 11 -40.63 10.36 13.36
N ASP A 12 -39.97 10.55 12.21
CA ASP A 12 -39.73 11.85 11.61
C ASP A 12 -40.92 12.28 10.76
N GLU A 13 -41.97 12.77 11.41
CA GLU A 13 -43.22 13.21 10.78
C GLU A 13 -42.97 14.17 9.60
N GLN A 14 -42.03 15.11 9.75
CA GLN A 14 -41.69 16.07 8.69
C GLN A 14 -41.14 15.40 7.43
N LEU A 15 -40.26 14.40 7.58
CA LEU A 15 -39.75 13.64 6.45
C LEU A 15 -40.82 12.75 5.84
N ILE A 16 -41.66 12.12 6.65
CA ILE A 16 -42.76 11.25 6.17
C ILE A 16 -43.77 12.06 5.34
N GLU A 17 -44.15 13.24 5.83
CA GLU A 17 -45.01 14.18 5.10
C GLU A 17 -44.35 14.64 3.78
N LEU A 18 -43.08 15.04 3.84
CA LEU A 18 -42.32 15.43 2.65
C LEU A 18 -42.26 14.31 1.61
N VAL A 19 -41.96 13.08 2.03
CA VAL A 19 -41.91 11.90 1.16
C VAL A 19 -43.29 11.63 0.54
N THR A 20 -44.36 11.67 1.33
CA THR A 20 -45.74 11.46 0.85
C THR A 20 -46.15 12.52 -0.17
N SER A 21 -45.79 13.78 0.08
CA SER A 21 -46.04 14.90 -0.83
C SER A 21 -45.30 14.72 -2.17
N ILE A 22 -44.01 14.37 -2.12
CA ILE A 22 -43.20 14.09 -3.32
C ILE A 22 -43.80 12.94 -4.13
N LEU A 23 -44.18 11.84 -3.48
CA LEU A 23 -44.79 10.68 -4.14
C LEU A 23 -46.18 10.98 -4.74
N SER A 24 -46.85 12.02 -4.25
CA SER A 24 -48.11 12.52 -4.81
C SER A 24 -47.92 13.48 -5.99
N GLY A 25 -46.68 13.73 -6.42
CA GLY A 25 -46.33 14.59 -7.54
C GLY A 25 -45.92 16.02 -7.16
N ASN A 26 -45.93 16.38 -5.88
CA ASN A 26 -45.53 17.71 -5.40
C ASN A 26 -44.01 17.74 -5.14
N LEU A 27 -43.23 17.93 -6.20
CA LEU A 27 -41.77 17.95 -6.13
C LEU A 27 -41.23 19.26 -5.55
N THR A 28 -40.24 19.20 -4.65
CA THR A 28 -39.55 20.40 -4.13
C THR A 28 -38.58 21.00 -5.14
N LEU A 29 -37.96 20.16 -5.98
CA LEU A 29 -36.94 20.53 -6.98
C LEU A 29 -35.70 21.27 -6.43
N GLU A 30 -35.49 21.28 -5.11
CA GLU A 30 -34.33 21.94 -4.48
C GLU A 30 -33.00 21.37 -5.00
N TRP A 31 -32.92 20.05 -5.21
CA TRP A 31 -31.74 19.39 -5.78
C TRP A 31 -31.41 19.86 -7.20
N TYR A 32 -32.42 20.23 -7.99
CA TYR A 32 -32.26 20.72 -9.36
C TYR A 32 -31.87 22.20 -9.40
N GLN A 33 -32.37 22.96 -8.41
CA GLN A 33 -32.07 24.37 -8.24
C GLN A 33 -30.74 24.64 -7.52
N ALA A 34 -30.10 23.60 -6.98
CA ALA A 34 -28.82 23.69 -6.29
C ALA A 34 -27.77 24.42 -7.16
N GLN A 35 -27.22 25.52 -6.64
CA GLN A 35 -26.28 26.38 -7.35
C GLN A 35 -24.83 25.93 -7.14
N GLY A 36 -24.51 24.72 -7.60
CA GLY A 36 -23.13 24.21 -7.66
C GLY A 36 -22.37 24.69 -8.91
N ALA A 37 -21.05 24.54 -8.92
CA ALA A 37 -20.24 24.84 -10.09
C ALA A 37 -20.60 23.91 -11.26
N ARG A 38 -20.94 24.46 -12.43
CA ARG A 38 -21.29 23.65 -13.60
C ARG A 38 -20.06 23.47 -14.47
N VAL A 39 -19.47 22.28 -14.43
CA VAL A 39 -18.29 21.92 -15.24
C VAL A 39 -18.61 20.75 -16.17
N ARG A 40 -17.80 20.59 -17.21
CA ARG A 40 -17.88 19.45 -18.12
C ARG A 40 -16.49 18.82 -18.27
N ALA A 41 -16.31 17.66 -17.66
CA ALA A 41 -15.11 16.86 -17.85
C ALA A 41 -15.11 16.16 -19.21
N ARG A 42 -13.93 15.94 -19.78
CA ARG A 42 -13.71 15.18 -21.01
C ARG A 42 -12.43 14.38 -20.86
N PRO A 43 -12.37 13.14 -21.38
CA PRO A 43 -11.13 12.37 -21.36
C PRO A 43 -10.05 13.08 -22.19
N ALA A 44 -8.89 13.33 -21.60
CA ALA A 44 -7.72 13.84 -22.33
C ALA A 44 -7.13 12.79 -23.29
N ASP A 45 -7.21 11.50 -22.92
CA ASP A 45 -6.83 10.37 -23.76
C ASP A 45 -8.01 9.37 -23.90
N PRO A 46 -8.61 9.24 -25.10
CA PRO A 46 -9.70 8.28 -25.33
C PRO A 46 -9.36 6.82 -25.00
N ARG A 47 -8.08 6.43 -25.03
CA ARG A 47 -7.65 5.07 -24.69
C ARG A 47 -7.71 4.78 -23.19
N ARG A 48 -7.56 5.82 -22.36
CA ARG A 48 -7.60 5.72 -20.89
C ARG A 48 -9.01 5.96 -20.35
N GLY A 49 -9.91 6.52 -21.16
CA GLY A 49 -11.24 6.92 -20.70
C GLY A 49 -11.18 8.16 -19.81
N LEU A 50 -12.24 8.40 -19.05
CA LEU A 50 -12.33 9.54 -18.15
C LEU A 50 -11.68 9.17 -16.79
N THR A 51 -10.57 9.84 -16.47
CA THR A 51 -9.77 9.59 -15.27
C THR A 51 -10.05 10.61 -14.15
N TYR A 52 -9.50 10.37 -12.95
CA TYR A 52 -9.52 11.38 -11.89
C TYR A 52 -8.78 12.67 -12.25
N GLU A 53 -7.73 12.60 -13.06
CA GLU A 53 -7.01 13.78 -13.56
C GLU A 53 -7.91 14.63 -14.47
N ASP A 54 -8.68 13.99 -15.36
CA ASP A 54 -9.65 14.68 -16.23
C ASP A 54 -10.80 15.35 -15.45
N CYS A 55 -11.06 14.86 -14.24
CA CYS A 55 -12.09 15.36 -13.33
C CYS A 55 -11.56 16.38 -12.32
N ASN A 56 -10.27 16.72 -12.35
CA ASN A 56 -9.65 17.71 -11.48
C ASN A 56 -10.03 19.15 -11.88
N LEU A 57 -11.30 19.52 -11.71
CA LEU A 57 -11.88 20.74 -12.26
C LEU A 57 -12.53 21.60 -11.17
N GLY A 58 -12.02 22.82 -10.98
CA GLY A 58 -12.59 23.81 -10.07
C GLY A 58 -12.79 23.24 -8.64
N PRO A 59 -13.97 23.44 -8.01
CA PRO A 59 -14.22 22.97 -6.63
C PRO A 59 -14.35 21.44 -6.50
N TYR A 60 -14.36 20.70 -7.61
CA TYR A 60 -14.36 19.23 -7.60
C TYR A 60 -12.95 18.65 -7.56
N GLY A 61 -11.95 19.45 -7.95
CA GLY A 61 -10.57 19.01 -8.08
C GLY A 61 -9.84 18.86 -6.74
N TYR A 62 -8.86 17.96 -6.72
CA TYR A 62 -7.98 17.78 -5.57
C TYR A 62 -7.01 18.96 -5.39
N ASP A 63 -6.80 19.77 -6.43
CA ASP A 63 -6.03 21.02 -6.33
C ASP A 63 -6.72 22.07 -5.46
N ALA A 64 -8.05 22.00 -5.33
CA ALA A 64 -8.81 22.92 -4.49
C ALA A 64 -8.84 22.49 -3.01
N ILE A 65 -8.29 21.33 -2.64
CA ILE A 65 -8.27 20.85 -1.25
C ILE A 65 -7.32 21.74 -0.43
N PRO A 66 -7.81 22.39 0.64
CA PRO A 66 -6.96 23.19 1.52
C PRO A 66 -6.00 22.29 2.30
N GLU A 67 -4.87 22.85 2.74
CA GLU A 67 -3.89 22.13 3.54
C GLU A 67 -4.48 21.54 4.84
N LEU A 68 -5.45 22.22 5.46
CA LEU A 68 -6.19 21.72 6.61
C LEU A 68 -7.69 21.79 6.35
N ILE A 69 -8.36 20.64 6.34
CA ILE A 69 -9.80 20.51 6.16
C ILE A 69 -10.49 20.77 7.50
N ARG A 70 -11.38 21.77 7.57
CA ARG A 70 -11.98 22.28 8.82
C ARG A 70 -13.50 22.25 8.89
N ASN A 71 -14.19 21.99 7.78
CA ASN A 71 -15.63 22.19 7.67
C ASN A 71 -16.34 21.13 6.82
N ARG A 72 -15.69 19.98 6.60
CA ARG A 72 -16.18 18.89 5.76
C ARG A 72 -15.91 17.57 6.46
N TYR A 73 -16.79 17.22 7.39
CA TYR A 73 -16.67 16.02 8.23
C TYR A 73 -17.75 14.96 7.97
N SER A 74 -18.66 15.21 7.02
CA SER A 74 -19.66 14.24 6.57
C SER A 74 -19.16 13.44 5.36
N MET A 75 -19.98 12.52 4.83
CA MET A 75 -19.77 11.85 3.52
C MET A 75 -20.24 12.71 2.31
N ALA A 76 -20.53 14.00 2.50
CA ALA A 76 -20.98 14.84 1.39
C ALA A 76 -19.88 14.96 0.32
N ALA A 77 -20.16 14.47 -0.89
CA ALA A 77 -19.17 14.41 -1.96
C ALA A 77 -18.44 15.75 -2.18
N ARG A 78 -17.12 15.71 -2.38
CA ARG A 78 -16.32 16.91 -2.62
C ARG A 78 -16.91 17.76 -3.75
N GLY A 79 -17.04 19.06 -3.50
CA GLY A 79 -17.65 20.02 -4.44
C GLY A 79 -19.18 20.04 -4.48
N SER A 80 -19.87 19.18 -3.74
CA SER A 80 -21.33 19.28 -3.55
C SER A 80 -21.72 20.53 -2.75
N VAL A 81 -22.95 21.02 -3.00
CA VAL A 81 -23.57 22.08 -2.19
C VAL A 81 -23.84 21.51 -0.80
N LEU A 82 -23.21 22.09 0.22
CA LEU A 82 -23.40 21.67 1.60
C LEU A 82 -24.67 22.31 2.15
N VAL A 83 -25.47 21.50 2.86
CA VAL A 83 -26.62 21.95 3.64
C VAL A 83 -26.27 21.98 5.12
N THR A 84 -27.06 22.70 5.92
CA THR A 84 -26.87 22.75 7.37
C THR A 84 -27.15 21.39 8.00
N LYS A 85 -26.55 21.11 9.17
CA LYS A 85 -26.81 19.91 10.00
C LYS A 85 -26.38 18.58 9.35
N LEU A 86 -25.38 18.60 8.48
CA LEU A 86 -24.72 17.35 8.03
C LEU A 86 -24.03 16.66 9.22
N PRO A 87 -24.03 15.31 9.27
CA PRO A 87 -23.41 14.57 10.36
C PRO A 87 -21.88 14.72 10.33
N ASP A 88 -21.26 14.71 11.51
CA ASP A 88 -19.81 14.58 11.66
C ASP A 88 -19.45 13.10 11.84
N LEU A 89 -18.54 12.60 11.00
CA LEU A 89 -18.09 11.20 11.03
C LEU A 89 -16.82 10.99 11.84
N GLY A 90 -16.29 12.05 12.47
CA GLY A 90 -15.16 11.95 13.38
C GLY A 90 -13.82 11.69 12.71
N TYR A 91 -13.61 12.17 11.47
CA TYR A 91 -12.31 12.05 10.80
C TYR A 91 -11.19 12.65 11.65
N THR A 92 -10.13 11.88 11.90
CA THR A 92 -8.99 12.30 12.71
C THR A 92 -7.80 12.77 11.86
N VAL A 93 -7.73 12.37 10.59
CA VAL A 93 -6.67 12.79 9.65
C VAL A 93 -7.24 13.76 8.63
N ASN A 94 -7.02 15.05 8.87
CA ASN A 94 -7.64 16.16 8.12
C ASN A 94 -6.63 17.09 7.43
N ARG A 95 -5.34 16.86 7.63
CA ARG A 95 -4.28 17.65 7.02
C ARG A 95 -3.80 16.96 5.75
N ARG A 96 -3.79 17.68 4.64
CA ARG A 96 -3.39 17.13 3.33
C ARG A 96 -1.94 16.66 3.35
N SER A 97 -1.02 17.47 3.87
CA SER A 97 0.40 17.10 3.95
C SER A 97 0.72 15.91 4.84
N ASP A 98 -0.20 15.42 5.68
CA ASP A 98 0.03 14.19 6.46
C ASP A 98 -0.12 12.93 5.62
N VAL A 99 -0.67 13.01 4.40
CA VAL A 99 -1.07 11.82 3.64
C VAL A 99 -0.92 11.93 2.11
N TRP A 100 -0.77 13.13 1.57
CA TRP A 100 -0.83 13.36 0.12
C TRP A 100 0.49 13.04 -0.60
N SER A 101 0.39 12.64 -1.87
CA SER A 101 1.51 12.56 -2.81
C SER A 101 1.04 13.02 -4.18
N ASP A 102 1.84 13.81 -4.90
CA ASP A 102 1.44 14.38 -6.20
C ASP A 102 1.22 13.31 -7.29
N ASN A 103 1.83 12.14 -7.15
CA ASN A 103 1.65 11.02 -8.07
C ASN A 103 0.47 10.10 -7.72
N VAL A 104 -0.25 10.33 -6.62
CA VAL A 104 -1.27 9.38 -6.10
C VAL A 104 -2.37 9.06 -7.10
N VAL A 105 -2.77 10.07 -7.89
CA VAL A 105 -3.81 9.94 -8.91
C VAL A 105 -3.34 9.03 -10.05
N ALA A 106 -2.13 9.27 -10.55
CA ALA A 106 -1.53 8.45 -11.59
C ALA A 106 -1.32 7.00 -11.13
N LEU A 107 -0.89 6.81 -9.88
CA LEU A 107 -0.69 5.47 -9.30
C LEU A 107 -2.01 4.71 -9.17
N TYR A 108 -3.11 5.38 -8.78
CA TYR A 108 -4.43 4.75 -8.73
C TYR A 108 -4.91 4.32 -10.13
N GLU A 109 -4.73 5.18 -11.14
CA GLU A 109 -5.05 4.82 -12.53
C GLU A 109 -4.19 3.66 -13.04
N GLU A 110 -2.90 3.66 -12.70
CA GLU A 110 -1.98 2.57 -13.04
C GLU A 110 -2.45 1.23 -12.45
N ALA A 111 -2.82 1.20 -11.16
CA ALA A 111 -3.26 0.00 -10.46
C ALA A 111 -4.46 -0.68 -11.13
N LYS A 112 -5.38 0.12 -11.70
CA LYS A 112 -6.50 -0.40 -12.49
C LYS A 112 -6.04 -0.96 -13.84
N SER A 113 -5.19 -0.21 -14.55
CA SER A 113 -4.76 -0.55 -15.91
C SER A 113 -3.84 -1.77 -15.98
N ARG A 114 -3.01 -1.98 -14.94
CA ARG A 114 -2.03 -3.06 -14.86
C ARG A 114 -2.41 -4.16 -13.89
N ARG A 115 -3.71 -4.25 -13.56
CA ARG A 115 -4.24 -5.30 -12.69
C ARG A 115 -3.94 -6.68 -13.27
N TRP A 116 -3.73 -7.64 -12.37
CA TRP A 116 -3.61 -9.05 -12.68
C TRP A 116 -4.45 -9.88 -11.71
N ALA A 117 -4.71 -11.13 -12.05
CA ALA A 117 -5.48 -12.08 -11.29
C ALA A 117 -4.62 -13.32 -11.03
N PRO A 118 -4.18 -13.56 -9.78
CA PRO A 118 -3.33 -14.70 -9.45
C PRO A 118 -3.86 -16.04 -9.95
N ALA A 119 -5.18 -16.22 -9.99
CA ALA A 119 -5.81 -17.46 -10.44
C ALA A 119 -5.53 -17.84 -11.90
N VAL A 120 -5.39 -16.87 -12.80
CA VAL A 120 -5.37 -17.12 -14.26
C VAL A 120 -4.15 -16.55 -14.96
N ASP A 121 -3.53 -15.50 -14.43
CA ASP A 121 -2.36 -14.87 -15.06
C ASP A 121 -1.05 -15.57 -14.70
N VAL A 122 -1.03 -16.35 -13.62
CA VAL A 122 0.11 -17.19 -13.24
C VAL A 122 -0.13 -18.63 -13.71
N PRO A 123 0.74 -19.22 -14.55
CA PRO A 123 0.57 -20.56 -15.10
C PRO A 123 0.92 -21.66 -14.08
N TRP A 124 0.10 -21.82 -13.03
CA TRP A 124 0.34 -22.77 -11.94
C TRP A 124 0.55 -24.22 -12.37
N GLY A 125 -0.03 -24.63 -13.50
CA GLY A 125 0.12 -25.98 -14.06
C GLY A 125 1.55 -26.35 -14.49
N GLU A 126 2.46 -25.38 -14.59
CA GLU A 126 3.89 -25.63 -14.82
C GLU A 126 4.62 -26.15 -13.59
N LEU A 127 4.06 -25.98 -12.39
CA LEU A 127 4.66 -26.45 -11.15
C LEU A 127 4.40 -27.95 -11.00
N ALA A 128 5.42 -28.76 -11.32
CA ALA A 128 5.34 -30.21 -11.16
C ALA A 128 5.76 -30.63 -9.74
N ALA A 129 4.86 -31.28 -9.01
CA ALA A 129 5.16 -31.81 -7.68
C ALA A 129 6.35 -32.79 -7.74
N GLY A 130 7.35 -32.59 -6.88
CA GLY A 130 8.49 -33.50 -6.74
C GLY A 130 9.61 -33.34 -7.76
N ALA A 131 9.56 -32.33 -8.65
CA ALA A 131 10.64 -32.08 -9.61
C ALA A 131 11.96 -31.66 -8.92
N ASP A 132 11.87 -30.81 -7.89
CA ASP A 132 12.96 -30.49 -6.96
C ASP A 132 12.38 -30.19 -5.57
N PRO A 133 12.26 -31.21 -4.69
CA PRO A 133 11.61 -31.06 -3.39
C PRO A 133 12.23 -29.99 -2.50
N VAL A 134 13.56 -29.79 -2.58
CA VAL A 134 14.29 -28.85 -1.73
C VAL A 134 14.04 -27.42 -2.19
N ARG A 135 14.12 -27.16 -3.50
CA ARG A 135 13.83 -25.83 -4.05
C ARG A 135 12.36 -25.47 -3.92
N ASP A 136 11.45 -26.43 -4.11
CA ASP A 136 10.03 -26.20 -3.91
C ASP A 136 9.71 -25.89 -2.44
N ALA A 137 10.31 -26.60 -1.48
CA ALA A 137 10.16 -26.29 -0.07
C ALA A 137 10.69 -24.88 0.27
N ALA A 138 11.84 -24.50 -0.29
CA ALA A 138 12.39 -23.16 -0.13
C ALA A 138 11.46 -22.08 -0.70
N ARG A 139 10.88 -22.28 -1.88
CA ARG A 139 9.91 -21.34 -2.45
C ARG A 139 8.63 -21.26 -1.64
N ALA A 140 8.13 -22.39 -1.17
CA ALA A 140 6.95 -22.41 -0.32
C ALA A 140 7.19 -21.62 0.98
N GLN A 141 8.34 -21.84 1.64
CA GLN A 141 8.75 -21.09 2.82
C GLN A 141 8.88 -19.58 2.56
N LEU A 142 9.53 -19.20 1.45
CA LEU A 142 9.67 -17.80 1.05
C LEU A 142 8.31 -17.13 0.81
N CYS A 143 7.40 -17.83 0.13
CA CYS A 143 6.04 -17.35 -0.11
C CYS A 143 5.23 -17.27 1.18
N THR A 144 5.42 -18.18 2.13
CA THR A 144 4.75 -18.08 3.44
C THR A 144 5.11 -16.78 4.16
N LEU A 145 6.39 -16.41 4.21
CA LEU A 145 6.79 -15.13 4.80
C LEU A 145 6.25 -13.93 4.00
N LEU A 146 6.28 -13.99 2.67
CA LEU A 146 5.75 -12.90 1.85
C LEU A 146 4.23 -12.75 1.97
N GLU A 147 3.50 -13.85 2.24
CA GLU A 147 2.08 -13.82 2.60
C GLU A 147 1.87 -13.08 3.93
N GLU A 148 2.69 -13.35 4.96
CA GLU A 148 2.67 -12.65 6.25
C GLU A 148 2.94 -11.14 6.08
N VAL A 149 3.95 -10.79 5.28
CA VAL A 149 4.28 -9.40 4.94
C VAL A 149 3.11 -8.72 4.22
N ALA A 150 2.51 -9.37 3.22
CA ALA A 150 1.39 -8.83 2.45
C ALA A 150 0.13 -8.63 3.32
N LEU A 151 -0.14 -9.52 4.27
CA LEU A 151 -1.23 -9.34 5.22
C LEU A 151 -1.07 -8.04 6.02
N VAL A 152 0.12 -7.75 6.54
CA VAL A 152 0.37 -6.51 7.27
C VAL A 152 0.38 -5.29 6.37
N ALA A 153 0.91 -5.40 5.15
CA ALA A 153 0.87 -4.33 4.16
C ALA A 153 -0.56 -4.00 3.70
N MET A 154 -1.47 -4.97 3.73
CA MET A 154 -2.91 -4.79 3.51
C MET A 154 -3.60 -4.13 4.71
N GLU A 155 -3.26 -4.52 5.93
CA GLU A 155 -3.88 -3.97 7.16
C GLU A 155 -3.40 -2.55 7.49
N MET A 156 -2.18 -2.19 7.13
CA MET A 156 -1.65 -0.84 7.37
C MET A 156 -2.58 0.25 6.81
N PRO A 157 -2.93 0.29 5.50
CA PRO A 157 -3.86 1.29 4.98
C PRO A 157 -5.30 1.12 5.51
N SER A 158 -5.72 -0.09 5.87
CA SER A 158 -7.06 -0.37 6.43
C SER A 158 -7.31 0.42 7.73
N LYS A 159 -6.30 0.50 8.60
CA LYS A 159 -6.30 1.27 9.87
C LYS A 159 -6.58 2.76 9.66
N TRP A 160 -6.19 3.31 8.51
CA TRP A 160 -6.20 4.75 8.27
C TRP A 160 -7.30 5.22 7.32
N VAL A 161 -7.71 4.39 6.35
CA VAL A 161 -8.62 4.83 5.27
C VAL A 161 -9.94 5.40 5.80
N PHE A 162 -10.48 4.83 6.88
CA PHE A 162 -11.69 5.35 7.53
C PHE A 162 -11.45 6.70 8.23
N SER A 163 -10.29 6.84 8.89
CA SER A 163 -9.89 8.02 9.67
C SER A 163 -9.51 9.23 8.80
N ILE A 164 -9.12 9.00 7.54
CA ILE A 164 -8.79 10.06 6.57
C ILE A 164 -10.04 10.73 6.05
N ASN A 165 -10.03 12.07 6.08
CA ASN A 165 -11.12 12.91 5.60
C ASN A 165 -11.50 12.57 4.15
N GLN A 166 -12.81 12.43 3.88
CA GLN A 166 -13.32 12.04 2.56
C GLN A 166 -13.04 13.03 1.43
N GLU A 167 -12.70 14.28 1.74
CA GLU A 167 -12.25 15.24 0.73
C GLU A 167 -10.97 14.77 0.01
N LEU A 168 -10.19 13.86 0.60
CA LEU A 168 -8.99 13.25 0.02
C LEU A 168 -9.31 11.96 -0.74
N LEU A 169 -10.39 11.96 -1.54
CA LEU A 169 -10.94 10.75 -2.16
C LEU A 169 -9.97 10.01 -3.08
N GLU A 170 -9.09 10.71 -3.80
CA GLU A 170 -8.10 10.10 -4.71
C GLU A 170 -7.10 9.27 -3.91
N LEU A 171 -6.62 9.82 -2.80
CA LEU A 171 -5.77 9.11 -1.87
C LEU A 171 -6.50 7.91 -1.29
N LYS A 172 -7.73 8.07 -0.78
CA LYS A 172 -8.51 6.94 -0.23
C LYS A 172 -8.69 5.84 -1.28
N SER A 173 -8.93 6.22 -2.54
CA SER A 173 -9.03 5.29 -3.67
C SER A 173 -7.72 4.55 -3.91
N PHE A 174 -6.58 5.24 -3.87
CA PHE A 174 -5.26 4.61 -3.97
C PHE A 174 -4.99 3.65 -2.81
N LEU A 175 -5.30 4.02 -1.57
CA LEU A 175 -5.11 3.13 -0.41
C LEU A 175 -5.96 1.87 -0.52
N CYS A 176 -7.20 1.98 -1.02
CA CYS A 176 -8.01 0.80 -1.35
C CYS A 176 -7.39 -0.04 -2.47
N ALA A 177 -6.79 0.59 -3.49
CA ALA A 177 -6.09 -0.14 -4.54
C ALA A 177 -4.85 -0.88 -3.99
N GLN A 178 -4.08 -0.24 -3.11
CA GLN A 178 -2.97 -0.88 -2.39
C GLN A 178 -3.46 -2.10 -1.60
N MET A 179 -4.55 -1.98 -0.84
CA MET A 179 -5.13 -3.14 -0.12
C MET A 179 -5.49 -4.30 -1.07
N ILE A 180 -6.02 -3.99 -2.24
CA ILE A 180 -6.38 -5.00 -3.23
C ILE A 180 -5.14 -5.61 -3.90
N ASP A 181 -4.09 -4.84 -4.12
CA ASP A 181 -2.80 -5.35 -4.60
C ASP A 181 -2.19 -6.33 -3.58
N GLU A 182 -2.14 -5.96 -2.31
CA GLU A 182 -1.63 -6.83 -1.24
C GLU A 182 -2.49 -8.08 -1.05
N ALA A 183 -3.82 -7.97 -1.17
CA ALA A 183 -4.73 -9.14 -1.14
C ALA A 183 -4.40 -10.15 -2.26
N ARG A 184 -3.98 -9.68 -3.44
CA ARG A 184 -3.51 -10.57 -4.51
C ARG A 184 -2.17 -11.21 -4.18
N HIS A 185 -1.29 -10.51 -3.46
CA HIS A 185 0.00 -11.06 -3.05
C HIS A 185 -0.18 -12.16 -2.01
N VAL A 186 -1.10 -11.96 -1.06
CA VAL A 186 -1.55 -13.01 -0.12
C VAL A 186 -2.05 -14.22 -0.91
N GLU A 187 -2.98 -14.04 -1.85
CA GLU A 187 -3.52 -15.12 -2.67
C GLU A 187 -2.43 -15.84 -3.49
N ALA A 188 -1.57 -15.10 -4.17
CA ALA A 188 -0.53 -15.63 -5.03
C ALA A 188 0.53 -16.41 -4.25
N CYS A 189 1.01 -15.85 -3.14
CA CYS A 189 2.00 -16.50 -2.28
C CYS A 189 1.42 -17.77 -1.66
N ARG A 190 0.19 -17.71 -1.15
CA ARG A 190 -0.51 -18.88 -0.62
C ARG A 190 -0.65 -19.99 -1.67
N LYS A 191 -1.11 -19.63 -2.87
CA LYS A 191 -1.21 -20.57 -4.00
C LYS A 191 0.14 -21.18 -4.35
N ARG A 192 1.20 -20.37 -4.41
CA ARG A 192 2.53 -20.87 -4.74
C ARG A 192 3.04 -21.90 -3.73
N ALA A 193 2.84 -21.65 -2.43
CA ALA A 193 3.22 -22.59 -1.38
C ALA A 193 2.47 -23.93 -1.48
N LEU A 194 1.20 -23.90 -1.89
CA LEU A 194 0.35 -25.09 -1.99
C LEU A 194 0.48 -25.84 -3.33
N ALA A 195 0.71 -25.14 -4.44
CA ALA A 195 0.60 -25.70 -5.79
C ALA A 195 1.63 -26.80 -6.10
N SER A 196 2.82 -26.77 -5.49
CA SER A 196 3.84 -27.82 -5.63
C SER A 196 3.68 -28.97 -4.63
N GLY A 197 2.64 -28.94 -3.77
CA GLY A 197 2.37 -29.96 -2.76
C GLY A 197 3.21 -29.87 -1.49
N GLN A 198 4.03 -28.82 -1.32
CA GLN A 198 4.89 -28.64 -0.14
C GLN A 198 4.12 -28.17 1.10
N GLY A 199 3.07 -27.36 0.90
CA GLY A 199 2.35 -26.74 2.02
C GLY A 199 2.95 -25.39 2.42
N LEU A 200 2.31 -24.73 3.39
CA LEU A 200 2.89 -23.53 4.00
C LEU A 200 4.12 -23.89 4.83
N GLY A 201 5.09 -22.98 4.85
CA GLY A 201 6.27 -23.06 5.69
C GLY A 201 6.00 -22.66 7.14
N ARG A 202 7.07 -22.41 7.86
CA ARG A 202 7.07 -21.97 9.26
C ARG A 202 6.96 -20.44 9.34
N ALA A 203 6.15 -19.94 10.28
CA ALA A 203 6.11 -18.53 10.65
C ALA A 203 7.35 -18.13 11.46
N SER A 204 7.85 -16.91 11.23
CA SER A 204 9.07 -16.42 11.91
C SER A 204 8.73 -15.52 13.09
N THR A 205 9.14 -15.90 14.31
CA THR A 205 8.93 -15.05 15.50
C THR A 205 9.56 -13.66 15.34
N SER A 206 10.74 -13.57 14.72
CA SER A 206 11.40 -12.27 14.51
C SER A 206 10.68 -11.41 13.47
N ALA A 207 10.19 -12.03 12.39
CA ALA A 207 9.42 -11.31 11.38
C ALA A 207 8.08 -10.83 11.96
N GLU A 208 7.37 -11.68 12.71
CA GLU A 208 6.09 -11.33 13.32
C GLU A 208 6.21 -10.15 14.31
N GLN A 209 7.28 -10.09 15.10
CA GLN A 209 7.54 -8.93 15.97
C GLN A 209 7.84 -7.67 15.16
N ALA A 210 8.65 -7.78 14.10
CA ALA A 210 8.98 -6.69 13.20
C ALA A 210 7.75 -6.13 12.47
N LEU A 211 6.88 -7.03 11.97
CA LEU A 211 5.62 -6.68 11.30
C LEU A 211 4.64 -6.01 12.27
N LYS A 212 4.53 -6.52 13.50
CA LYS A 212 3.74 -5.89 14.57
C LYS A 212 4.21 -4.46 14.87
N GLU A 213 5.51 -4.23 14.92
CA GLU A 213 6.08 -2.90 15.15
C GLU A 213 5.64 -1.91 14.06
N LEU A 214 5.76 -2.30 12.78
CA LEU A 214 5.33 -1.47 11.65
C LEU A 214 3.83 -1.12 11.70
N LEU A 215 2.97 -2.08 12.04
CA LEU A 215 1.52 -1.85 12.16
C LEU A 215 1.16 -0.94 13.35
N SER A 216 2.06 -0.85 14.33
CA SER A 216 1.88 -0.06 15.55
C SER A 216 2.27 1.41 15.40
N ALA A 217 2.64 1.87 14.20
CA ALA A 217 2.90 3.28 13.92
C ALA A 217 1.76 4.19 14.43
N GLU A 218 2.14 5.28 15.09
CA GLU A 218 1.22 6.18 15.81
C GLU A 218 0.60 7.24 14.89
N THR A 219 1.29 7.57 13.80
CA THR A 219 0.84 8.53 12.80
C THR A 219 0.87 7.94 11.39
N TYR A 220 0.07 8.50 10.49
CA TYR A 220 0.06 8.06 9.09
C TYR A 220 1.42 8.29 8.39
N PRO A 221 2.11 9.45 8.54
CA PRO A 221 3.44 9.63 7.98
C PRO A 221 4.43 8.54 8.41
N GLU A 222 4.45 8.16 9.68
CA GLU A 222 5.28 7.04 10.17
C GLU A 222 4.86 5.70 9.55
N ALA A 223 3.55 5.41 9.51
CA ALA A 223 3.03 4.18 8.91
C ALA A 223 3.43 4.06 7.43
N SER A 224 3.28 5.13 6.66
CA SER A 224 3.69 5.18 5.25
C SER A 224 5.22 5.11 5.11
N LEU A 225 5.99 5.75 5.99
CA LEU A 225 7.45 5.71 5.94
C LEU A 225 7.97 4.29 6.21
N GLY A 226 7.46 3.65 7.26
CA GLY A 226 7.84 2.29 7.63
C GLY A 226 7.38 1.24 6.61
N MET A 227 6.12 1.30 6.15
CA MET A 227 5.56 0.29 5.27
C MET A 227 5.92 0.53 3.80
N ASN A 228 5.65 1.73 3.27
CA ASN A 228 5.76 1.96 1.82
C ASN A 228 7.19 2.28 1.37
N LEU A 229 7.99 2.99 2.19
CA LEU A 229 9.36 3.37 1.81
C LEU A 229 10.40 2.38 2.33
N LEU A 230 10.43 2.12 3.64
CA LEU A 230 11.39 1.22 4.28
C LEU A 230 11.11 -0.24 3.86
N LEU A 231 10.06 -0.88 4.40
CA LEU A 231 9.79 -2.29 4.14
C LEU A 231 9.50 -2.56 2.66
N GLY A 232 8.63 -1.75 2.04
CA GLY A 232 8.27 -1.86 0.63
C GLY A 232 9.50 -1.83 -0.29
N GLY A 233 10.52 -1.04 0.05
CA GLY A 233 11.79 -1.00 -0.69
C GLY A 233 12.55 -2.33 -0.67
N PHE A 234 12.57 -3.02 0.48
CA PHE A 234 13.17 -4.35 0.60
C PHE A 234 12.31 -5.42 -0.05
N VAL A 235 10.99 -5.40 0.15
CA VAL A 235 10.03 -6.35 -0.47
C VAL A 235 10.10 -6.25 -2.00
N LEU A 236 10.26 -5.06 -2.56
CA LEU A 236 10.48 -4.87 -3.99
C LEU A 236 11.73 -5.62 -4.46
N ALA A 237 12.82 -5.55 -3.70
CA ALA A 237 14.03 -6.30 -3.98
C ALA A 237 13.85 -7.81 -3.77
N MET A 238 13.01 -8.25 -2.82
CA MET A 238 12.67 -9.67 -2.61
C MET A 238 11.96 -10.25 -3.84
N TYR A 239 10.91 -9.59 -4.33
CA TYR A 239 10.20 -10.04 -5.53
C TYR A 239 11.08 -10.01 -6.79
N ARG A 240 11.99 -9.04 -6.89
CA ARG A 240 13.00 -9.01 -7.95
C ARG A 240 13.94 -10.22 -7.88
N ALA A 241 14.37 -10.61 -6.68
CA ALA A 241 15.17 -11.82 -6.48
C ALA A 241 14.39 -13.08 -6.86
N ILE A 242 13.10 -13.19 -6.49
CA ILE A 242 12.22 -14.30 -6.90
C ILE A 242 12.15 -14.41 -8.42
N ALA A 243 11.88 -13.30 -9.12
CA ALA A 243 11.80 -13.29 -10.57
C ALA A 243 13.14 -13.66 -11.24
N THR A 244 14.27 -13.24 -10.64
CA THR A 244 15.62 -13.54 -11.13
C THR A 244 15.97 -15.01 -10.95
N LEU A 245 15.65 -15.59 -9.79
CA LEU A 245 15.91 -16.98 -9.43
C LEU A 245 14.84 -17.96 -9.96
N ALA A 246 13.87 -17.46 -10.73
CA ALA A 246 12.79 -18.26 -11.25
C ALA A 246 13.25 -19.25 -12.34
N GLU A 247 12.99 -20.54 -12.12
CA GLU A 247 13.16 -21.61 -13.13
C GLU A 247 11.90 -21.90 -13.95
N THR A 248 10.72 -21.51 -13.45
CA THR A 248 9.45 -21.67 -14.16
C THR A 248 8.94 -20.30 -14.61
N ARG A 249 8.05 -20.27 -15.60
CA ARG A 249 7.38 -19.03 -15.98
C ARG A 249 6.40 -18.62 -14.88
N ALA A 250 5.80 -19.57 -14.15
CA ALA A 250 4.95 -19.30 -13.00
C ALA A 250 5.64 -18.43 -11.94
N ASP A 251 6.82 -18.85 -11.47
CA ASP A 251 7.57 -18.09 -10.46
C ASP A 251 8.06 -16.75 -10.99
N ARG A 252 8.47 -16.71 -12.27
CA ARG A 252 8.94 -15.47 -12.90
C ARG A 252 7.83 -14.43 -13.00
N LEU A 253 6.63 -14.86 -13.40
CA LEU A 253 5.45 -14.00 -13.50
C LEU A 253 4.96 -13.57 -12.12
N LEU A 254 4.90 -14.47 -11.14
CA LEU A 254 4.56 -14.11 -9.75
C LEU A 254 5.46 -12.98 -9.25
N GLY A 255 6.78 -13.16 -9.33
CA GLY A 255 7.73 -12.13 -8.89
C GLY A 255 7.62 -10.83 -9.68
N THR A 256 7.43 -10.89 -11.01
CA THR A 256 7.35 -9.69 -11.86
C THR A 256 6.08 -8.89 -11.62
N LEU A 257 4.93 -9.57 -11.50
CA LEU A 257 3.63 -8.93 -11.30
C LEU A 257 3.52 -8.34 -9.89
N ALA A 258 3.97 -9.07 -8.86
CA ALA A 258 4.02 -8.54 -7.50
C ALA A 258 4.99 -7.36 -7.37
N MET A 259 6.17 -7.44 -8.01
CA MET A 259 7.14 -6.33 -8.04
C MET A 259 6.53 -5.04 -8.63
N GLN A 260 5.71 -5.15 -9.67
CA GLN A 260 5.01 -4.01 -10.26
C GLN A 260 4.09 -3.30 -9.25
N ASP A 261 3.37 -4.09 -8.46
CA ASP A 261 2.43 -3.56 -7.47
C ASP A 261 3.17 -2.91 -6.29
N VAL A 262 4.20 -3.59 -5.76
CA VAL A 262 5.04 -3.04 -4.69
C VAL A 262 5.75 -1.77 -5.16
N ALA A 263 6.15 -1.69 -6.43
CA ALA A 263 6.77 -0.48 -6.99
C ALA A 263 5.82 0.72 -6.93
N ARG A 264 4.50 0.54 -7.09
CA ARG A 264 3.52 1.63 -6.91
C ARG A 264 3.44 2.07 -5.46
N SER A 265 3.38 1.13 -4.51
CA SER A 265 3.38 1.44 -3.07
C SER A 265 4.65 2.20 -2.68
N VAL A 266 5.82 1.78 -3.17
CA VAL A 266 7.10 2.47 -2.94
C VAL A 266 7.12 3.86 -3.57
N ALA A 267 6.62 4.00 -4.81
CA ALA A 267 6.54 5.30 -5.48
C ALA A 267 5.61 6.27 -4.75
N TYR A 268 4.51 5.77 -4.16
CA TYR A 268 3.67 6.55 -3.26
C TYR A 268 4.43 6.93 -1.98
N GLY A 269 5.11 5.98 -1.33
CA GLY A 269 5.85 6.24 -0.09
C GLY A 269 6.93 7.33 -0.25
N VAL A 270 7.70 7.29 -1.33
CA VAL A 270 8.70 8.32 -1.66
C VAL A 270 8.04 9.67 -1.96
N GLY A 271 6.99 9.69 -2.78
CA GLY A 271 6.28 10.92 -3.14
C GLY A 271 5.58 11.56 -1.94
N HIS A 272 4.98 10.74 -1.07
CA HIS A 272 4.34 11.16 0.16
C HIS A 272 5.35 11.80 1.12
N MET A 273 6.49 11.16 1.37
CA MET A 273 7.51 11.74 2.25
C MET A 273 8.07 13.05 1.69
N ARG A 274 8.27 13.13 0.37
CA ARG A 274 8.68 14.38 -0.28
C ARG A 274 7.65 15.49 -0.09
N TYR A 275 6.37 15.20 -0.32
CA TYR A 275 5.30 16.17 -0.12
C TYR A 275 5.18 16.59 1.34
N HIS A 276 5.20 15.62 2.27
CA HIS A 276 5.12 15.84 3.71
C HIS A 276 6.24 16.76 4.20
N LEU A 277 7.49 16.46 3.85
CA LEU A 277 8.65 17.23 4.30
C LEU A 277 8.78 18.59 3.61
N ALA A 278 8.28 18.75 2.38
CA ALA A 278 8.21 20.05 1.73
C ALA A 278 7.23 21.01 2.45
N HIS A 279 6.14 20.48 3.00
CA HIS A 279 5.10 21.28 3.67
C HIS A 279 5.30 21.36 5.20
N GLN A 280 5.97 20.37 5.79
CA GLN A 280 6.24 20.28 7.22
C GLN A 280 7.72 19.95 7.49
N PRO A 281 8.67 20.83 7.11
CA PRO A 281 10.11 20.54 7.19
C PRO A 281 10.60 20.22 8.60
N ALA A 282 9.96 20.78 9.65
CA ALA A 282 10.28 20.47 11.04
C ALA A 282 10.05 19.00 11.43
N LYS A 283 9.26 18.24 10.66
CA LYS A 283 8.97 16.83 10.91
C LYS A 283 10.11 15.89 10.55
N VAL A 284 11.14 16.37 9.82
CA VAL A 284 12.30 15.55 9.44
C VAL A 284 13.00 14.92 10.64
N VAL A 285 13.07 15.64 11.77
CA VAL A 285 13.70 15.15 13.00
C VAL A 285 12.90 13.98 13.57
N ALA A 286 11.58 14.16 13.76
CA ALA A 286 10.69 13.13 14.29
C ALA A 286 10.64 11.87 13.40
N LEU A 287 10.57 12.03 12.08
CA LEU A 287 10.63 10.90 11.14
C LEU A 287 11.99 10.20 11.16
N GLY A 288 13.08 10.95 11.34
CA GLY A 288 14.41 10.38 11.53
C GLY A 288 14.54 9.57 12.83
N GLU A 289 13.95 10.05 13.94
CA GLU A 289 13.88 9.32 15.21
C GLU A 289 13.01 8.06 15.10
N TYR A 290 11.91 8.13 14.36
CA TYR A 290 11.09 6.95 14.05
C TYR A 290 11.92 5.90 13.29
N LEU A 291 12.68 6.30 12.26
CA LEU A 291 13.56 5.38 11.53
C LEU A 291 14.69 4.83 12.40
N ASP A 292 15.29 5.63 13.28
CA ASP A 292 16.31 5.15 14.22
C ASP A 292 15.80 4.00 15.11
N ARG A 293 14.51 4.04 15.46
CA ARG A 293 13.84 2.98 16.22
C ARG A 293 13.35 1.83 15.37
N THR A 294 13.01 2.06 14.10
CA THR A 294 12.24 1.10 13.28
C THR A 294 13.10 0.35 12.26
N GLU A 295 14.24 0.88 11.81
CA GLU A 295 15.03 0.22 10.75
C GLU A 295 15.46 -1.23 11.05
N HIS A 296 15.61 -1.59 12.33
CA HIS A 296 15.93 -2.95 12.75
C HIS A 296 14.88 -4.00 12.34
N VAL A 297 13.63 -3.59 12.06
CA VAL A 297 12.58 -4.49 11.53
C VAL A 297 13.02 -5.20 10.25
N VAL A 298 13.86 -4.54 9.44
CA VAL A 298 14.43 -5.13 8.22
C VAL A 298 15.21 -6.40 8.55
N LEU A 299 15.95 -6.42 9.66
CA LEU A 299 16.69 -7.61 10.10
C LEU A 299 15.76 -8.68 10.65
N GLY A 300 14.72 -8.28 11.37
CA GLY A 300 13.70 -9.20 11.86
C GLY A 300 13.03 -9.99 10.73
N ILE A 301 12.86 -9.35 9.56
CA ILE A 301 12.22 -9.95 8.38
C ILE A 301 13.25 -10.58 7.43
N ALA A 302 14.13 -9.76 6.82
CA ALA A 302 15.09 -10.23 5.81
C ALA A 302 16.26 -11.02 6.39
N GLY A 303 16.54 -10.86 7.69
CA GLY A 303 17.54 -11.65 8.41
C GLY A 303 16.97 -12.92 9.06
N SER A 304 15.65 -13.13 9.01
CA SER A 304 15.04 -14.34 9.55
C SER A 304 15.53 -15.59 8.82
N PRO A 305 15.71 -16.74 9.51
CA PRO A 305 15.99 -18.01 8.85
C PRO A 305 14.95 -18.37 7.78
N GLU A 306 13.69 -18.05 8.05
CA GLU A 306 12.54 -18.28 7.17
C GLU A 306 12.60 -17.48 5.85
N PHE A 307 13.40 -16.42 5.76
CA PHE A 307 13.70 -15.72 4.50
C PHE A 307 15.08 -16.08 3.96
N LEU A 308 16.10 -15.95 4.80
CA LEU A 308 17.49 -15.90 4.37
C LEU A 308 17.99 -17.27 3.90
N GLU A 309 17.61 -18.36 4.59
CA GLU A 309 17.98 -19.71 4.18
C GLU A 309 17.34 -20.09 2.84
N PRO A 310 16.01 -19.90 2.63
CA PRO A 310 15.41 -20.09 1.31
C PRO A 310 16.06 -19.27 0.21
N LEU A 311 16.37 -17.99 0.44
CA LEU A 311 17.02 -17.15 -0.56
C LEU A 311 18.40 -17.71 -0.95
N VAL A 312 19.21 -18.10 0.04
CA VAL A 312 20.53 -18.71 -0.19
C VAL A 312 20.39 -20.01 -0.96
N LEU A 313 19.46 -20.88 -0.58
CA LEU A 313 19.24 -22.17 -1.20
C LEU A 313 18.75 -22.04 -2.65
N LEU A 314 17.82 -21.12 -2.91
CA LEU A 314 17.32 -20.84 -4.25
C LEU A 314 18.39 -20.27 -5.17
N ALA A 315 19.28 -19.44 -4.65
CA ALA A 315 20.42 -18.93 -5.38
C ALA A 315 21.53 -19.98 -5.58
N ALA A 316 21.68 -20.92 -4.65
CA ALA A 316 22.67 -22.00 -4.72
C ALA A 316 22.30 -23.06 -5.76
N GLY A 317 21.01 -23.40 -5.87
CA GLY A 317 20.54 -24.48 -6.74
C GLY A 317 20.64 -25.89 -6.11
N SER A 318 21.44 -26.07 -5.07
CA SER A 318 21.57 -27.33 -4.34
C SER A 318 22.03 -27.10 -2.90
N LEU A 319 22.06 -28.18 -2.10
CA LEU A 319 22.57 -28.19 -0.72
C LEU A 319 24.10 -28.40 -0.65
N ASP A 320 24.78 -28.52 -1.79
CA ASP A 320 26.22 -28.74 -1.80
C ASP A 320 26.94 -27.53 -1.19
N ARG A 321 27.92 -27.78 -0.31
CA ARG A 321 28.61 -26.73 0.45
C ARG A 321 29.22 -25.63 -0.43
N GLU A 322 29.79 -26.00 -1.58
CA GLU A 322 30.36 -25.05 -2.53
C GLU A 322 29.29 -24.19 -3.21
N ARG A 323 28.13 -24.78 -3.53
CA ARG A 323 26.97 -24.08 -4.11
C ARG A 323 26.32 -23.16 -3.08
N LEU A 324 26.17 -23.60 -1.84
CA LEU A 324 25.67 -22.77 -0.75
C LEU A 324 26.54 -21.51 -0.56
N ALA A 325 27.87 -21.62 -0.70
CA ALA A 325 28.73 -20.44 -0.67
C ALA A 325 28.45 -19.44 -1.81
N VAL A 326 28.05 -19.92 -3.00
CA VAL A 326 27.57 -19.06 -4.11
C VAL A 326 26.25 -18.38 -3.71
N GLY A 327 25.31 -19.14 -3.16
CA GLY A 327 24.03 -18.63 -2.67
C GLY A 327 24.19 -17.56 -1.58
N SER A 328 25.09 -17.77 -0.61
CA SER A 328 25.40 -16.77 0.42
C SER A 328 25.99 -15.49 -0.18
N ARG A 329 26.85 -15.59 -1.21
CA ARG A 329 27.35 -14.40 -1.92
C ARG A 329 26.24 -13.68 -2.68
N PHE A 330 25.27 -14.41 -3.23
CA PHE A 330 24.08 -13.80 -3.83
C PHE A 330 23.26 -13.04 -2.80
N ALA A 331 22.91 -13.67 -1.68
CA ALA A 331 22.12 -13.04 -0.61
C ALA A 331 22.78 -11.78 -0.04
N ARG A 332 24.11 -11.79 0.17
CA ARG A 332 24.87 -10.59 0.58
C ARG A 332 24.77 -9.46 -0.42
N ARG A 333 24.98 -9.75 -1.71
CA ARG A 333 24.85 -8.73 -2.78
C ARG A 333 23.44 -8.20 -2.90
N TRP A 334 22.44 -9.07 -2.74
CA TRP A 334 21.04 -8.68 -2.74
C TRP A 334 20.75 -7.70 -1.60
N PHE A 335 21.17 -8.01 -0.37
CA PHE A 335 20.92 -7.16 0.79
C PHE A 335 21.64 -5.81 0.66
N ALA A 336 22.92 -5.81 0.27
CA ALA A 336 23.69 -4.58 0.05
C ALA A 336 23.05 -3.69 -1.03
N ALA A 337 22.56 -4.27 -2.13
CA ALA A 337 21.86 -3.51 -3.18
C ALA A 337 20.51 -2.97 -2.70
N ALA A 338 19.72 -3.76 -1.97
CA ALA A 338 18.45 -3.31 -1.40
C ALA A 338 18.64 -2.17 -0.39
N LEU A 339 19.73 -2.24 0.39
CA LEU A 339 20.11 -1.21 1.36
C LEU A 339 20.54 0.09 0.66
N GLU A 340 21.34 0.00 -0.40
CA GLU A 340 21.73 1.16 -1.22
C GLU A 340 20.50 1.85 -1.82
N GLU A 341 19.60 1.08 -2.45
CA GLU A 341 18.34 1.60 -3.00
C GLU A 341 17.45 2.23 -1.92
N TYR A 342 17.43 1.70 -0.69
CA TYR A 342 16.72 2.30 0.42
C TYR A 342 17.29 3.69 0.77
N PHE A 343 18.60 3.84 0.85
CA PHE A 343 19.22 5.14 1.13
C PHE A 343 19.00 6.15 0.00
N GLU A 344 19.08 5.71 -1.25
CA GLU A 344 18.74 6.57 -2.40
C GLU A 344 17.29 7.06 -2.33
N ARG A 345 16.34 6.17 -2.01
CA ARG A 345 14.93 6.55 -1.80
C ARG A 345 14.76 7.53 -0.65
N ALA A 346 15.39 7.26 0.49
CA ALA A 346 15.32 8.13 1.67
C ALA A 346 15.88 9.53 1.37
N ALA A 347 17.01 9.61 0.67
CA ALA A 347 17.58 10.89 0.22
C ALA A 347 16.63 11.62 -0.75
N SER A 348 16.07 10.90 -1.74
CA SER A 348 15.12 11.46 -2.72
C SER A 348 13.80 11.93 -2.10
N ALA A 349 13.46 11.41 -0.92
CA ALA A 349 12.30 11.77 -0.13
C ALA A 349 12.54 12.98 0.80
N GLY A 350 13.80 13.41 0.95
CA GLY A 350 14.16 14.56 1.80
C GLY A 350 14.53 14.19 3.24
N LEU A 351 14.80 12.93 3.55
CA LEU A 351 15.15 12.46 4.92
C LEU A 351 16.62 12.74 5.31
N GLY A 352 17.30 13.63 4.59
CA GLY A 352 18.68 14.03 4.85
C GLY A 352 19.69 12.89 4.67
N ASP A 353 20.78 12.93 5.43
CA ASP A 353 21.79 11.85 5.43
C ASP A 353 21.34 10.67 6.29
N ARG A 354 20.41 9.88 5.76
CA ARG A 354 19.93 8.67 6.43
C ARG A 354 21.03 7.63 6.60
N ARG A 355 22.01 7.58 5.69
CA ARG A 355 23.10 6.60 5.71
C ARG A 355 23.98 6.78 6.94
N GLU A 356 24.35 8.01 7.27
CA GLU A 356 25.18 8.31 8.44
C GLU A 356 24.52 7.92 9.79
N ARG A 357 23.18 8.00 9.86
CA ARG A 357 22.40 7.65 11.06
C ARG A 357 22.07 6.17 11.17
N SER A 358 21.91 5.49 10.03
CA SER A 358 21.44 4.10 10.01
C SER A 358 22.47 3.14 10.59
N ARG A 359 21.98 2.12 11.30
CA ARG A 359 22.80 1.02 11.82
C ARG A 359 22.86 -0.17 10.85
N LEU A 360 22.03 -0.18 9.81
CA LEU A 360 21.97 -1.25 8.82
C LEU A 360 23.30 -1.52 8.09
N PRO A 361 24.10 -0.50 7.70
CA PRO A 361 25.36 -0.74 6.99
C PRO A 361 26.41 -1.48 7.82
N ARG A 362 26.32 -1.42 9.15
CA ARG A 362 27.28 -2.09 10.06
C ARG A 362 27.11 -3.60 10.10
N LEU A 363 26.12 -4.12 9.36
CA LEU A 363 25.81 -5.54 9.26
C LEU A 363 26.27 -6.14 7.93
N ASP A 364 26.71 -5.29 6.98
CA ASP A 364 27.33 -5.69 5.72
C ASP A 364 28.85 -5.92 5.84
N SER A 365 29.46 -5.42 6.92
CA SER A 365 30.87 -5.68 7.31
C SER A 365 30.99 -6.92 8.18
#